data_AF-A0A1Q5RZK4-F1
#
_entry.id   AF-A0A1Q5RZK4-F1
#
_cell.length_a   1.000
_cell.length_b   1.000
_cell.length_c   1.000
_cell.angle_alpha   90.00
_cell.angle_beta   90.00
_cell.angle_gamma   90.00
#
_symmetry.space_group_name_H-M   'P 1'
#
loop_
_entity.id
_entity.type
_entity.pdbx_description
1 polymer ?
#
loop_
_entity_poly.entity_id
_entity_poly.type
_entity_poly.pdbx_seq_one_letter_code
_entity_poly.pdbx_strand_id
1 'polypeptide(L)'
;MRASAFAYARATSIANVLELLAVHGEKARVLSGGQSLIPAMNPRLVAPEVIVDIGELTELRGIAVKGETLVIGALIRHAHLLKSSDIVKCAPRIELNKLARIVYFRPDTLPPGIQPEVMATKHFVPREYPFAFTNGVQAAWVEHNGFVKLLKHWVVEDRGTIINPQLVDEQIRGGVVQGLRAAHCEKCIDDDRGQLTNANMADYLVPVFREMPDTDVGHVVSPTRESKLGTKGAGAAGTAGAAAAVTNAVNDALKSFGTIITEIPLTPQVILTALGQI
;
A
#
# COMPACT_ATOMS: atom_id res chain seq x y z
N MET A 1 8.52 -15.54 16.62
CA MET A 1 9.42 -15.32 17.78
C MET A 1 9.59 -13.82 17.98
N ARG A 2 9.68 -13.35 19.23
CA ARG A 2 10.05 -11.97 19.56
C ARG A 2 11.52 -11.93 19.97
N ALA A 3 12.17 -10.79 19.72
CA ALA A 3 13.52 -10.51 20.19
C ALA A 3 13.68 -10.82 21.68
N SER A 4 14.86 -11.30 22.08
CA SER A 4 15.22 -11.43 23.49
C SER A 4 15.19 -10.06 24.18
N ALA A 5 15.02 -10.05 25.50
CA ALA A 5 15.17 -8.82 26.26
C ALA A 5 16.60 -8.26 26.08
N PHE A 6 16.70 -6.94 25.93
CA PHE A 6 17.96 -6.23 25.79
C PHE A 6 17.86 -4.87 26.52
N ALA A 7 18.99 -4.37 26.99
CA ALA A 7 19.14 -3.00 27.45
C ALA A 7 19.32 -2.05 26.26
N TYR A 8 18.89 -0.80 26.40
CA TYR A 8 19.01 0.21 25.36
C TYR A 8 19.76 1.42 25.91
N ALA A 9 20.82 1.82 25.22
CA ALA A 9 21.61 3.00 25.53
C ALA A 9 21.61 3.93 24.31
N ARG A 10 21.20 5.18 24.51
CA ARG A 10 21.34 6.23 23.49
C ARG A 10 22.70 6.90 23.68
N ALA A 11 23.58 6.79 22.70
CA ALA A 11 24.91 7.37 22.79
C ALA A 11 24.87 8.89 22.56
N THR A 12 25.70 9.61 23.30
CA THR A 12 25.80 11.09 23.23
C THR A 12 27.03 11.59 22.47
N SER A 13 28.04 10.75 22.29
CA SER A 13 29.26 11.03 21.53
C SER A 13 29.90 9.74 21.01
N ILE A 14 30.86 9.85 20.08
CA ILE A 14 31.63 8.68 19.61
C ILE A 14 32.42 8.02 20.76
N ALA A 15 32.99 8.82 21.66
CA ALA A 15 33.70 8.30 22.84
C ALA A 15 32.76 7.46 23.72
N ASN A 16 31.54 7.93 23.96
CA ASN A 16 30.54 7.20 24.73
C ASN A 16 30.09 5.91 24.02
N VAL A 17 30.01 5.88 22.68
CA VAL A 17 29.79 4.62 21.93
C VAL A 17 30.92 3.64 22.19
N LEU A 18 32.18 4.08 22.08
CA LEU A 18 33.35 3.22 22.25
C LEU A 18 33.44 2.68 23.68
N GLU A 19 33.12 3.48 24.69
CA GLU A 19 33.03 3.03 26.09
C GLU A 19 31.95 1.95 26.26
N LEU A 20 30.74 2.18 25.74
CA LEU A 20 29.66 1.20 25.81
C LEU A 20 30.02 -0.10 25.09
N LEU A 21 30.68 -0.01 23.93
CA LEU A 21 31.16 -1.18 23.20
C LEU A 21 32.31 -1.89 23.92
N ALA A 22 33.20 -1.16 24.60
CA ALA A 22 34.29 -1.74 25.37
C ALA A 22 33.78 -2.47 26.62
N VAL A 23 32.78 -1.90 27.31
CA VAL A 23 32.16 -2.49 28.51
C VAL A 23 31.38 -3.77 28.16
N HIS A 24 30.62 -3.75 27.07
CA HIS A 24 29.71 -4.85 26.72
C HIS A 24 30.25 -5.80 25.66
N GLY A 25 31.36 -5.47 25.01
CA GLY A 25 32.07 -6.31 24.03
C GLY A 25 31.14 -6.85 22.93
N GLU A 26 31.30 -8.14 22.61
CA GLU A 26 30.49 -8.82 21.58
C GLU A 26 29.00 -8.91 21.89
N LYS A 27 28.58 -8.58 23.12
CA LYS A 27 27.18 -8.59 23.54
C LYS A 27 26.46 -7.29 23.17
N ALA A 28 27.19 -6.26 22.73
CA ALA A 28 26.61 -5.02 22.23
C ALA A 28 26.35 -5.06 20.71
N ARG A 29 25.29 -4.40 20.27
CA ARG A 29 25.06 -4.10 18.85
C ARG A 29 24.73 -2.63 18.65
N VAL A 30 25.34 -2.03 17.64
CA VAL A 30 25.09 -0.64 17.24
C VAL A 30 23.82 -0.58 16.40
N LEU A 31 22.98 0.42 16.66
CA LEU A 31 21.73 0.67 15.94
C LEU A 31 21.77 2.07 15.31
N SER A 32 21.48 2.12 14.01
CA SER A 32 21.16 3.35 13.27
C SER A 32 20.11 3.03 12.23
N GLY A 33 18.83 3.26 12.57
CA GLY A 33 17.71 2.83 11.75
C GLY A 33 17.57 1.31 11.78
N GLY A 34 16.54 0.80 12.45
CA GLY A 34 16.34 -0.63 12.74
C GLY A 34 15.99 -1.54 11.57
N GLN A 35 16.38 -1.21 10.34
CA GLN A 35 15.97 -1.94 9.13
C GLN A 35 16.72 -3.27 8.92
N SER A 36 17.88 -3.46 9.57
CA SER A 36 18.67 -4.69 9.44
C SER A 36 18.79 -5.46 10.76
N LEU A 37 19.03 -4.76 11.87
CA LEU A 37 19.25 -5.38 13.17
C LEU A 37 17.94 -5.93 13.78
N ILE A 38 16.86 -5.17 13.76
CA ILE A 38 15.57 -5.60 14.35
C ILE A 38 15.00 -6.84 13.65
N PRO A 39 15.03 -6.95 12.30
CA PRO A 39 14.62 -8.17 11.60
C PRO A 39 15.48 -9.39 11.92
N ALA A 40 16.76 -9.23 12.27
CA ALA A 40 17.63 -10.34 12.67
C ALA A 40 17.42 -10.76 14.13
N MET A 41 17.01 -9.83 14.99
CA MET A 41 16.73 -10.08 16.41
C MET A 41 15.41 -10.83 16.64
N ASN A 42 14.38 -10.57 15.83
CA ASN A 42 13.08 -11.23 15.95
C ASN A 42 13.13 -12.77 15.83
N PRO A 43 13.85 -13.36 14.85
CA PRO A 43 14.09 -14.80 14.80
C PRO A 43 15.26 -15.26 15.69
N ARG A 44 15.86 -14.35 16.50
CA ARG A 44 17.01 -14.61 17.39
C ARG A 44 18.29 -15.08 16.67
N LEU A 45 18.49 -14.67 15.43
CA LEU A 45 19.78 -14.86 14.74
C LEU A 45 20.88 -13.97 15.33
N VAL A 46 20.48 -12.86 15.95
CA VAL A 46 21.34 -11.97 16.74
C VAL A 46 20.62 -11.67 18.05
N ALA A 47 21.28 -11.88 19.18
CA ALA A 47 20.69 -11.68 20.52
C ALA A 47 21.63 -10.82 21.39
N PRO A 48 21.65 -9.49 21.19
CA PRO A 48 22.49 -8.61 22.00
C PRO A 48 21.91 -8.42 23.40
N GLU A 49 22.78 -8.23 24.39
CA GLU A 49 22.39 -7.81 25.74
C GLU A 49 22.17 -6.29 25.81
N VAL A 50 22.88 -5.51 24.97
CA VAL A 50 22.69 -4.05 24.87
C VAL A 50 22.63 -3.58 23.42
N ILE A 51 21.72 -2.66 23.14
CA ILE A 51 21.67 -1.90 21.90
C ILE A 51 22.20 -0.49 22.16
N VAL A 52 23.19 -0.08 21.38
CA VAL A 52 23.74 1.28 21.40
C VAL A 52 23.21 2.05 20.20
N ASP A 53 22.28 2.97 20.44
CA ASP A 53 21.71 3.82 19.39
C ASP A 53 22.62 5.03 19.13
N ILE A 54 23.07 5.14 17.89
CA ILE A 54 23.95 6.22 17.42
C ILE A 54 23.19 7.26 16.58
N GLY A 55 21.87 7.15 16.44
CA GLY A 55 21.07 7.89 15.48
C GLY A 55 21.22 9.41 15.56
N GLU A 56 21.52 9.97 16.74
CA GLU A 56 21.67 11.42 16.98
C GLU A 56 23.11 11.94 16.89
N LEU A 57 24.10 11.09 16.62
CA LEU A 57 25.50 11.51 16.56
C LEU A 57 25.81 12.26 15.27
N THR A 58 25.73 13.59 15.30
CA THR A 58 26.01 14.45 14.15
C THR A 58 27.43 14.31 13.62
N GLU A 59 28.38 13.93 14.47
CA GLU A 59 29.78 13.65 14.09
C GLU A 59 29.90 12.51 13.07
N LEU A 60 28.95 11.58 13.05
CA LEU A 60 28.88 10.48 12.09
C LEU A 60 28.09 10.86 10.83
N ARG A 61 27.58 12.09 10.72
CA ARG A 61 26.87 12.63 9.56
C ARG A 61 27.81 13.55 8.79
N GLY A 62 28.58 13.01 7.84
CA GLY A 62 29.47 13.85 7.06
C GLY A 62 30.25 13.10 6.00
N ILE A 63 30.88 13.89 5.13
CA ILE A 63 31.86 13.46 4.14
C ILE A 63 33.05 14.37 4.34
N ALA A 64 34.23 13.78 4.48
CA ALA A 64 35.46 14.53 4.60
C ALA A 64 36.53 13.88 3.73
N VAL A 65 37.36 14.71 3.10
CA VAL A 65 38.56 14.24 2.41
C VAL A 65 39.75 14.57 3.30
N LYS A 66 40.45 13.54 3.76
CA LYS A 66 41.66 13.66 4.59
C LYS A 66 42.85 13.12 3.81
N GLY A 67 43.58 14.02 3.13
CA GLY A 67 44.63 13.64 2.18
C GLY A 67 44.05 12.81 1.04
N GLU A 68 44.55 11.59 0.85
CA GLU A 68 44.04 10.64 -0.16
C GLU A 68 42.84 9.81 0.32
N THR A 69 42.44 9.95 1.59
CA THR A 69 41.36 9.15 2.17
C THR A 69 40.04 9.91 2.18
N LEU A 70 39.05 9.35 1.49
CA LEU A 70 37.66 9.77 1.59
C LEU A 70 37.01 9.11 2.82
N VAL A 71 36.61 9.92 3.79
CA VAL A 71 35.92 9.50 5.01
C VAL A 71 34.43 9.74 4.85
N ILE A 72 33.65 8.66 4.92
CA ILE A 72 32.19 8.70 4.86
C ILE A 72 31.65 8.35 6.25
N GLY A 73 30.92 9.28 6.85
CA GLY A 73 30.29 9.07 8.15
C GLY A 73 29.20 7.99 8.08
N ALA A 74 29.15 7.12 9.09
CA ALA A 74 28.26 5.96 9.15
C ALA A 74 26.76 6.30 9.11
N LEU A 75 26.38 7.55 9.43
CA LEU A 75 24.98 8.02 9.44
C LEU A 75 24.59 8.81 8.19
N ILE A 76 25.46 8.86 7.16
CA ILE A 76 25.11 9.59 5.95
C ILE A 76 24.02 8.89 5.15
N ARG A 77 23.10 9.68 4.59
CA ARG A 77 22.07 9.17 3.69
C ARG A 77 22.65 9.01 2.28
N HIS A 78 22.26 7.96 1.58
CA HIS A 78 22.65 7.74 0.18
C HIS A 78 22.31 8.94 -0.73
N ALA A 79 21.16 9.58 -0.52
CA ALA A 79 20.79 10.80 -1.26
C ALA A 79 21.78 11.97 -1.07
N HIS A 80 22.44 12.06 0.09
CA HIS A 80 23.45 13.08 0.35
C HIS A 80 24.80 12.72 -0.28
N LEU A 81 25.19 11.44 -0.24
CA LEU A 81 26.36 10.93 -0.99
C LEU A 81 26.25 11.22 -2.49
N LEU A 82 25.06 11.05 -3.06
CA LEU A 82 24.76 11.34 -4.46
C LEU A 82 24.84 12.84 -4.81
N LYS A 83 24.85 13.74 -3.84
CA LYS A 83 24.97 15.19 -4.09
C LYS A 83 26.34 15.77 -3.74
N SER A 84 27.18 15.02 -3.03
CA SER A 84 28.49 15.49 -2.60
C SER A 84 29.47 15.59 -3.76
N SER A 85 30.06 16.78 -3.91
CA SER A 85 31.15 17.05 -4.86
C SER A 85 32.44 16.33 -4.51
N ASP A 86 32.69 16.06 -3.23
CA ASP A 86 33.87 15.32 -2.76
C ASP A 86 33.78 13.84 -3.16
N ILE A 87 32.59 13.23 -3.10
CA ILE A 87 32.36 11.88 -3.61
C ILE A 87 32.62 11.81 -5.11
N VAL A 88 32.12 12.78 -5.88
CA VAL A 88 32.33 12.81 -7.34
C VAL A 88 33.82 12.86 -7.70
N LYS A 89 34.62 13.59 -6.91
CA LYS A 89 36.06 13.74 -7.13
C LYS A 89 36.85 12.49 -6.71
N CYS A 90 36.54 11.91 -5.56
CA CYS A 90 37.32 10.81 -4.97
C CYS A 90 36.82 9.41 -5.35
N ALA A 91 35.55 9.26 -5.74
CA ALA A 91 34.91 8.01 -6.11
C ALA A 91 34.04 8.22 -7.36
N PRO A 92 34.65 8.26 -8.57
CA PRO A 92 33.97 8.63 -9.80
C PRO A 92 32.80 7.68 -10.09
N ARG A 93 31.65 8.29 -10.37
CA ARG A 93 30.41 7.58 -10.66
C ARG A 93 30.43 7.03 -12.09
N ILE A 94 29.73 5.94 -12.29
CA ILE A 94 29.50 5.37 -13.62
C ILE A 94 28.03 5.51 -13.98
N GLU A 95 27.76 6.01 -15.18
CA GLU A 95 26.42 6.03 -15.74
C GLU A 95 25.91 4.60 -15.96
N LEU A 96 24.61 4.37 -15.75
CA LEU A 96 24.02 3.04 -15.88
C LEU A 96 24.23 2.46 -17.30
N ASN A 97 24.19 3.32 -18.33
CA ASN A 97 24.47 2.93 -19.72
C ASN A 97 25.92 2.49 -19.94
N LYS A 98 26.88 3.13 -19.26
CA LYS A 98 28.31 2.84 -19.35
C LYS A 98 28.62 1.56 -18.59
N LEU A 99 27.99 1.36 -17.42
CA LEU A 99 28.06 0.10 -16.68
C LEU A 99 27.52 -1.06 -17.52
N ALA A 100 26.33 -0.90 -18.12
CA ALA A 100 25.77 -1.91 -19.02
C ALA A 100 26.71 -2.20 -20.21
N ARG A 101 27.30 -1.16 -20.83
CA ARG A 101 28.28 -1.35 -21.91
C ARG A 101 29.52 -2.12 -21.46
N ILE A 102 30.06 -1.80 -20.29
CA ILE A 102 31.21 -2.51 -19.73
C ILE A 102 30.85 -3.97 -19.51
N VAL A 103 29.74 -4.23 -18.84
CA VAL A 103 29.31 -5.58 -18.49
C VAL A 103 29.02 -6.43 -19.73
N TYR A 104 28.30 -5.90 -20.72
CA TYR A 104 27.87 -6.71 -21.88
C TYR A 104 28.84 -6.71 -23.07
N PHE A 105 29.67 -5.67 -23.23
CA PHE A 105 30.54 -5.52 -24.41
C PHE A 105 32.03 -5.40 -24.08
N ARG A 106 32.40 -5.12 -22.82
CA ARG A 106 33.80 -5.04 -22.38
C ARG A 106 34.06 -5.79 -21.06
N PRO A 107 33.66 -7.07 -20.95
CA PRO A 107 33.88 -7.86 -19.74
C PRO A 107 35.36 -8.04 -19.42
N ASP A 108 36.25 -7.87 -20.42
CA ASP A 108 37.72 -7.83 -20.28
C ASP A 108 38.21 -6.74 -19.32
N THR A 109 37.41 -5.69 -19.11
CA THR A 109 37.77 -4.57 -18.23
C THR A 109 37.28 -4.74 -16.79
N LEU A 110 36.54 -5.82 -16.49
CA LEU A 110 36.08 -6.11 -15.14
C LEU A 110 37.21 -6.73 -14.30
N PRO A 111 37.23 -6.47 -12.98
CA PRO A 111 38.13 -7.15 -12.06
C PRO A 111 38.06 -8.68 -12.20
N PRO A 112 39.20 -9.39 -12.02
CA PRO A 112 39.21 -10.85 -12.05
C PRO A 112 38.21 -11.46 -11.07
N GLY A 113 37.48 -12.49 -11.51
CA GLY A 113 36.52 -13.23 -10.68
C GLY A 113 35.11 -12.62 -10.62
N ILE A 114 34.84 -11.52 -11.31
CA ILE A 114 33.50 -10.94 -11.42
C ILE A 114 32.78 -11.51 -12.64
N GLN A 115 31.57 -12.05 -12.42
CA GLN A 115 30.68 -12.46 -13.50
C GLN A 115 30.08 -11.22 -14.19
N PRO A 116 30.21 -11.07 -15.51
CA PRO A 116 29.67 -9.93 -16.24
C PRO A 116 28.15 -10.04 -16.41
N GLU A 117 27.39 -9.63 -15.40
CA GLU A 117 25.93 -9.53 -15.47
C GLU A 117 25.38 -8.31 -14.72
N VAL A 118 24.35 -7.67 -15.29
CA VAL A 118 23.56 -6.63 -14.61
C VAL A 118 22.15 -7.16 -14.40
N MET A 119 22.05 -8.19 -13.56
CA MET A 119 20.79 -8.86 -13.27
C MET A 119 20.66 -9.06 -11.75
N ALA A 120 19.46 -8.84 -11.24
CA ALA A 120 19.11 -9.20 -9.88
C ALA A 120 17.71 -9.81 -9.88
N THR A 121 17.60 -11.04 -9.38
CA THR A 121 16.31 -11.73 -9.23
C THR A 121 15.97 -11.81 -7.75
N LYS A 122 14.76 -11.39 -7.39
CA LYS A 122 14.25 -11.50 -6.03
C LYS A 122 12.81 -11.96 -6.04
N HIS A 123 12.52 -12.92 -5.17
CA HIS A 123 11.17 -13.41 -4.93
C HIS A 123 10.65 -12.82 -3.62
N PHE A 124 9.41 -12.35 -3.63
CA PHE A 124 8.74 -11.86 -2.44
C PHE A 124 7.43 -12.61 -2.25
N VAL A 125 7.24 -13.13 -1.04
CA VAL A 125 6.02 -13.81 -0.62
C VAL A 125 5.64 -13.24 0.75
N PRO A 126 4.44 -12.66 0.91
CA PRO A 126 3.92 -12.28 2.23
C PRO A 126 3.84 -13.51 3.14
N ARG A 127 4.44 -13.46 4.33
CA ARG A 127 4.48 -14.60 5.28
C ARG A 127 3.90 -14.31 6.65
N GLU A 128 3.77 -13.05 7.05
CA GLU A 128 3.25 -12.70 8.38
C GLU A 128 1.72 -12.74 8.44
N TYR A 129 1.05 -12.27 7.38
CA TYR A 129 -0.40 -12.28 7.25
C TYR A 129 -0.81 -12.79 5.86
N PRO A 130 -1.95 -13.51 5.75
CA PRO A 130 -2.41 -14.05 4.48
C PRO A 130 -2.94 -12.98 3.52
N PHE A 131 -3.29 -11.78 4.01
CA PHE A 131 -3.79 -10.66 3.20
C PHE A 131 -3.65 -9.32 3.94
N ALA A 132 -3.50 -8.24 3.18
CA ALA A 132 -3.47 -6.88 3.69
C ALA A 132 -4.89 -6.31 3.80
N PHE A 133 -5.31 -5.94 5.01
CA PHE A 133 -6.61 -5.32 5.22
C PHE A 133 -6.65 -3.88 4.69
N THR A 134 -7.68 -3.60 3.91
CA THR A 134 -8.13 -2.24 3.61
C THR A 134 -9.46 -2.01 4.30
N ASN A 135 -9.72 -0.77 4.66
CA ASN A 135 -10.91 -0.38 5.39
C ASN A 135 -11.38 0.97 4.86
N GLY A 136 -12.70 1.14 4.78
CA GLY A 136 -13.28 2.36 4.26
C GLY A 136 -14.71 2.53 4.72
N VAL A 137 -15.25 3.71 4.45
CA VAL A 137 -16.65 4.05 4.69
C VAL A 137 -17.22 4.63 3.40
N GLN A 138 -18.48 4.30 3.15
CA GLN A 138 -19.21 4.81 1.99
C GLN A 138 -20.58 5.32 2.42
N ALA A 139 -21.08 6.31 1.69
CA ALA A 139 -22.41 6.85 1.86
C ALA A 139 -23.03 7.09 0.49
N ALA A 140 -24.32 6.80 0.36
CA ALA A 140 -25.09 7.07 -0.84
C ALA A 140 -26.27 7.98 -0.48
N TRP A 141 -26.55 8.95 -1.33
CA TRP A 141 -27.76 9.76 -1.24
C TRP A 141 -28.67 9.40 -2.41
N VAL A 142 -29.89 9.01 -2.07
CA VAL A 142 -30.89 8.53 -3.02
C VAL A 142 -32.19 9.32 -2.89
N GLU A 143 -32.94 9.36 -3.98
CA GLU A 143 -34.35 9.74 -4.01
C GLU A 143 -35.18 8.51 -4.40
N HIS A 144 -36.37 8.38 -3.83
CA HIS A 144 -37.30 7.30 -4.14
C HIS A 144 -38.69 7.87 -4.46
N ASN A 145 -39.25 7.49 -5.60
CA ASN A 145 -40.60 7.86 -6.06
C ASN A 145 -41.33 6.68 -6.75
N GLY A 146 -41.07 5.46 -6.29
CA GLY A 146 -41.37 4.21 -7.01
C GLY A 146 -40.18 3.69 -7.82
N PHE A 147 -39.27 4.59 -8.20
CA PHE A 147 -37.95 4.29 -8.76
C PHE A 147 -36.87 4.80 -7.81
N VAL A 148 -35.72 4.15 -7.76
CA VAL A 148 -34.56 4.63 -7.01
C VAL A 148 -33.72 5.50 -7.93
N LYS A 149 -33.39 6.72 -7.52
CA LYS A 149 -32.47 7.61 -8.24
C LYS A 149 -31.24 7.87 -7.38
N LEU A 150 -30.06 7.63 -7.94
CA LEU A 150 -28.79 7.91 -7.28
C LEU A 150 -28.44 9.38 -7.46
N LEU A 151 -28.35 10.14 -6.36
CA LEU A 151 -28.07 11.58 -6.40
C LEU A 151 -26.59 11.87 -6.22
N LYS A 152 -25.95 11.22 -5.25
CA LYS A 152 -24.53 11.41 -4.94
C LYS A 152 -23.96 10.22 -4.18
N HIS A 153 -22.66 9.96 -4.35
CA HIS A 153 -21.93 8.93 -3.61
C HIS A 153 -20.66 9.50 -2.99
N TRP A 154 -20.29 9.00 -1.81
CA TRP A 154 -19.03 9.32 -1.14
C TRP A 154 -18.33 8.04 -0.74
N VAL A 155 -17.01 8.02 -0.91
CA VAL A 155 -16.16 6.90 -0.53
C VAL A 155 -14.89 7.42 0.11
N VAL A 156 -14.58 6.93 1.30
CA VAL A 156 -13.31 7.19 1.99
C VAL A 156 -12.63 5.85 2.25
N GLU A 157 -11.42 5.68 1.73
CA GLU A 157 -10.68 4.42 1.82
C GLU A 157 -9.31 4.61 2.49
N ASP A 158 -8.93 3.66 3.35
CA ASP A 158 -7.61 3.54 3.94
C ASP A 158 -6.78 2.49 3.22
N ARG A 159 -5.84 2.97 2.41
CA ARG A 159 -5.01 2.15 1.53
C ARG A 159 -3.53 2.24 1.86
N GLY A 160 -3.19 2.76 3.03
CA GLY A 160 -1.82 3.04 3.42
C GLY A 160 -1.17 4.02 2.45
N THR A 161 0.13 3.84 2.18
CA THR A 161 0.87 4.75 1.31
C THR A 161 0.31 4.71 -0.11
N ILE A 162 -0.02 5.89 -0.67
CA ILE A 162 -0.54 6.04 -2.03
C ILE A 162 0.64 6.27 -2.98
N ILE A 163 0.78 5.41 -4.00
CA ILE A 163 1.85 5.53 -5.01
C ILE A 163 1.48 6.59 -6.04
N ASN A 164 0.29 6.47 -6.64
CA ASN A 164 -0.23 7.41 -7.64
C ASN A 164 -1.67 7.79 -7.26
N PRO A 165 -1.90 9.02 -6.77
CA PRO A 165 -3.23 9.45 -6.35
C PRO A 165 -4.29 9.35 -7.46
N GLN A 166 -3.98 9.85 -8.65
CA GLN A 166 -4.91 9.87 -9.78
C GLN A 166 -5.36 8.45 -10.17
N LEU A 167 -4.41 7.52 -10.31
CA LEU A 167 -4.78 6.14 -10.66
C LEU A 167 -5.68 5.50 -9.61
N VAL A 168 -5.44 5.79 -8.33
CA VAL A 168 -6.29 5.17 -7.30
C VAL A 168 -7.65 5.84 -7.21
N ASP A 169 -7.76 7.15 -7.39
CA ASP A 169 -9.05 7.84 -7.42
C ASP A 169 -9.94 7.25 -8.51
N GLU A 170 -9.39 7.03 -9.71
CA GLU A 170 -10.14 6.45 -10.83
C GLU A 170 -10.44 4.96 -10.63
N GLN A 171 -9.53 4.20 -10.00
CA GLN A 171 -9.81 2.81 -9.64
C GLN A 171 -10.99 2.72 -8.66
N ILE A 172 -11.05 3.61 -7.68
CA ILE A 172 -12.15 3.66 -6.70
C ILE A 172 -13.45 4.06 -7.38
N ARG A 173 -13.45 5.08 -8.26
CA ARG A 173 -14.65 5.48 -9.01
C ARG A 173 -15.18 4.32 -9.85
N GLY A 174 -14.30 3.61 -10.57
CA GLY A 174 -14.67 2.42 -11.33
C GLY A 174 -15.24 1.30 -10.44
N GLY A 175 -14.62 1.07 -9.28
CA GLY A 175 -15.10 0.11 -8.29
C GLY A 175 -16.49 0.47 -7.74
N VAL A 176 -16.71 1.72 -7.38
CA VAL A 176 -18.02 2.24 -6.94
C VAL A 176 -19.07 2.03 -8.01
N VAL A 177 -18.79 2.41 -9.26
CA VAL A 177 -19.70 2.17 -10.39
C VAL A 177 -20.05 0.69 -10.48
N GLN A 178 -19.06 -0.21 -10.43
CA GLN A 178 -19.32 -1.66 -10.47
C GLN A 178 -20.24 -2.14 -9.33
N GLY A 179 -20.06 -1.62 -8.11
CA GLY A 179 -20.92 -1.96 -6.98
C GLY A 179 -22.34 -1.40 -7.10
N LEU A 180 -22.48 -0.16 -7.58
CA LEU A 180 -23.79 0.45 -7.82
C LEU A 180 -24.56 -0.29 -8.91
N ARG A 181 -23.89 -0.73 -9.99
CA ARG A 181 -24.53 -1.52 -11.06
C ARG A 181 -25.15 -2.82 -10.55
N ALA A 182 -24.40 -3.56 -9.74
CA ALA A 182 -24.86 -4.79 -9.08
C ALA A 182 -26.09 -4.54 -8.19
N ALA A 183 -26.10 -3.45 -7.42
CA ALA A 183 -27.22 -3.13 -6.55
C ALA A 183 -28.44 -2.58 -7.30
N HIS A 184 -28.26 -1.95 -8.46
CA HIS A 184 -29.33 -1.23 -9.14
C HIS A 184 -30.09 -2.07 -10.17
N CYS A 185 -29.40 -2.83 -11.01
CA CYS A 185 -30.06 -3.53 -12.12
C CYS A 185 -29.36 -4.79 -12.65
N GLU A 186 -28.09 -5.04 -12.34
CA GLU A 186 -27.40 -6.23 -12.86
C GLU A 186 -27.86 -7.51 -12.15
N LYS A 187 -28.34 -8.48 -12.92
CA LYS A 187 -28.74 -9.81 -12.43
C LYS A 187 -28.63 -10.82 -13.56
N CYS A 188 -28.05 -11.98 -13.29
CA CYS A 188 -28.16 -13.16 -14.16
C CYS A 188 -29.49 -13.85 -13.88
N ILE A 189 -30.25 -14.17 -14.94
CA ILE A 189 -31.56 -14.80 -14.82
C ILE A 189 -31.53 -16.17 -15.51
N ASP A 190 -31.57 -17.22 -14.70
CA ASP A 190 -31.64 -18.60 -15.19
C ASP A 190 -33.09 -19.09 -15.22
N ASP A 191 -33.45 -19.86 -16.24
CA ASP A 191 -34.73 -20.56 -16.31
C ASP A 191 -34.75 -21.86 -15.46
N ASP A 192 -35.87 -22.57 -15.47
CA ASP A 192 -36.07 -23.83 -14.74
C ASP A 192 -35.17 -24.98 -15.23
N ARG A 193 -34.50 -24.81 -16.37
CA ARG A 193 -33.53 -25.73 -16.95
C ARG A 193 -32.08 -25.28 -16.75
N GLY A 194 -31.87 -24.16 -16.05
CA GLY A 194 -30.55 -23.58 -15.83
C GLY A 194 -29.94 -22.89 -17.06
N GLN A 195 -30.76 -22.45 -18.01
CA GLN A 195 -30.30 -21.61 -19.13
C GLN A 195 -30.35 -20.13 -18.74
N LEU A 196 -29.24 -19.43 -18.97
CA LEU A 196 -29.17 -17.98 -18.78
C LEU A 196 -29.98 -17.27 -19.86
N THR A 197 -31.10 -16.67 -19.46
CA THR A 197 -32.09 -16.08 -20.37
C THR A 197 -31.74 -14.65 -20.81
N ASN A 198 -30.84 -13.97 -20.08
CA ASN A 198 -30.41 -12.60 -20.39
C ASN A 198 -28.90 -12.50 -20.69
N ALA A 199 -28.37 -13.44 -21.48
CA ALA A 199 -26.93 -13.56 -21.76
C ALA A 199 -26.37 -12.54 -22.78
N ASN A 200 -27.04 -11.41 -23.00
CA ASN A 200 -26.65 -10.39 -23.97
C ASN A 200 -26.93 -8.98 -23.43
N MET A 201 -26.33 -7.94 -24.03
CA MET A 201 -26.45 -6.55 -23.53
C MET A 201 -27.82 -5.88 -23.80
N ALA A 202 -28.73 -6.52 -24.55
CA ALA A 202 -30.10 -6.03 -24.68
C ALA A 202 -30.92 -6.34 -23.42
N ASP A 203 -30.65 -7.48 -22.77
CA ASP A 203 -31.43 -7.99 -21.64
C ASP A 203 -30.66 -7.92 -20.30
N TYR A 204 -29.32 -7.94 -20.33
CA TYR A 204 -28.48 -7.70 -19.16
C TYR A 204 -28.26 -6.20 -18.95
N LEU A 205 -29.03 -5.63 -18.02
CA LEU A 205 -29.06 -4.19 -17.80
C LEU A 205 -27.75 -3.68 -17.19
N VAL A 206 -27.01 -2.93 -17.99
CA VAL A 206 -25.83 -2.16 -17.57
C VAL A 206 -26.19 -0.68 -17.51
N PRO A 207 -26.05 -0.03 -16.34
CA PRO A 207 -26.29 1.40 -16.20
C PRO A 207 -25.45 2.25 -17.14
N VAL A 208 -26.09 3.27 -17.70
CA VAL A 208 -25.41 4.29 -18.49
C VAL A 208 -24.87 5.40 -17.59
N PHE A 209 -23.98 6.25 -18.14
CA PHE A 209 -23.34 7.32 -17.37
C PHE A 209 -24.33 8.27 -16.68
N ARG A 210 -25.54 8.47 -17.22
CA ARG A 210 -26.58 9.33 -16.63
C ARG A 210 -27.25 8.74 -15.39
N GLU A 211 -27.14 7.43 -15.21
CA GLU A 211 -27.74 6.71 -14.08
C GLU A 211 -26.74 6.55 -12.93
N MET A 212 -25.47 6.88 -13.17
CA MET A 212 -24.42 6.85 -12.15
C MET A 212 -24.28 8.23 -11.49
N PRO A 213 -24.19 8.28 -10.15
CA PRO A 213 -23.98 9.54 -9.43
C PRO A 213 -22.53 10.01 -9.59
N ASP A 214 -22.30 11.30 -9.41
CA ASP A 214 -20.94 11.78 -9.15
C ASP A 214 -20.46 11.23 -7.79
N THR A 215 -19.17 10.89 -7.73
CA THR A 215 -18.55 10.19 -6.60
C THR A 215 -17.42 11.02 -6.02
N ASP A 216 -17.53 11.42 -4.75
CA ASP A 216 -16.43 12.07 -4.04
C ASP A 216 -15.52 11.01 -3.41
N VAL A 217 -14.23 11.07 -3.72
CA VAL A 217 -13.22 10.14 -3.21
C VAL A 217 -12.35 10.82 -2.16
N GLY A 218 -12.33 10.27 -0.96
CA GLY A 218 -11.45 10.67 0.14
C GLY A 218 -10.50 9.55 0.55
N HIS A 219 -9.41 9.92 1.24
CA HIS A 219 -8.37 8.99 1.63
C HIS A 219 -7.99 9.13 3.10
N VAL A 220 -7.77 7.98 3.73
CA VAL A 220 -7.04 7.87 5.00
C VAL A 220 -5.74 7.11 4.72
N VAL A 221 -4.66 7.47 5.41
CA VAL A 221 -3.34 6.87 5.18
C VAL A 221 -2.86 6.23 6.48
N SER A 222 -3.07 4.92 6.61
CA SER A 222 -2.45 4.11 7.67
C SER A 222 -1.50 3.09 7.04
N PRO A 223 -0.19 3.36 7.00
CA PRO A 223 0.79 2.48 6.36
C PRO A 223 0.79 1.07 6.97
N THR A 224 0.77 0.05 6.12
CA THR A 224 0.90 -1.34 6.59
C THR A 224 2.36 -1.69 6.90
N ARG A 225 2.57 -2.65 7.82
CA ARG A 225 3.91 -3.21 8.09
C ARG A 225 4.27 -4.36 7.14
N GLU A 226 3.30 -4.89 6.40
CA GLU A 226 3.47 -6.04 5.51
C GLU A 226 4.27 -5.73 4.24
N SER A 227 4.23 -4.47 3.79
CA SER A 227 4.94 -4.02 2.59
C SER A 227 5.99 -2.98 2.96
N LYS A 228 7.14 -3.00 2.27
CA LYS A 228 8.23 -2.05 2.50
C LYS A 228 7.82 -0.60 2.24
N LEU A 229 6.87 -0.40 1.33
CA LEU A 229 6.37 0.92 0.97
C LEU A 229 5.19 1.35 1.87
N GLY A 230 4.68 0.49 2.73
CA GLY A 230 3.49 0.76 3.54
C GLY A 230 2.19 0.81 2.74
N THR A 231 2.20 0.32 1.49
CA THR A 231 1.07 0.30 0.55
C THR A 231 0.14 -0.88 0.83
N LYS A 232 -1.18 -0.67 0.71
CA LYS A 232 -2.21 -1.72 0.68
C LYS A 232 -2.82 -1.82 -0.73
N GLY A 233 -3.65 -2.83 -0.96
CA GLY A 233 -4.34 -3.02 -2.25
C GLY A 233 -5.39 -1.94 -2.52
N ALA A 234 -5.73 -1.71 -3.79
CA ALA A 234 -6.78 -0.76 -4.19
C ALA A 234 -7.71 -1.28 -5.30
N GLY A 235 -7.41 -2.45 -5.88
CA GLY A 235 -8.06 -2.92 -7.12
C GLY A 235 -9.56 -3.17 -7.00
N ALA A 236 -10.04 -3.59 -5.83
CA ALA A 236 -11.45 -3.85 -5.54
C ALA A 236 -12.05 -2.83 -4.54
N ALA A 237 -11.33 -1.74 -4.27
CA ALA A 237 -11.82 -0.68 -3.38
C ALA A 237 -13.09 -0.05 -3.98
N GLY A 238 -14.03 0.36 -3.13
CA GLY A 238 -15.29 0.91 -3.61
C GLY A 238 -16.39 -0.13 -3.89
N THR A 239 -16.09 -1.28 -4.50
CA THR A 239 -17.12 -2.17 -5.08
C THR A 239 -18.13 -2.73 -4.08
N ALA A 240 -17.67 -3.48 -3.08
CA ALA A 240 -18.59 -4.13 -2.13
C ALA A 240 -19.34 -3.09 -1.26
N GLY A 241 -18.63 -2.03 -0.84
CA GLY A 241 -19.22 -0.98 -0.01
C GLY A 241 -20.29 -0.16 -0.72
N ALA A 242 -20.19 0.02 -2.04
CA ALA A 242 -21.14 0.82 -2.80
C ALA A 242 -22.53 0.17 -2.86
N ALA A 243 -22.57 -1.14 -3.13
CA ALA A 243 -23.82 -1.91 -3.14
C ALA A 243 -24.52 -1.88 -1.77
N ALA A 244 -23.75 -2.03 -0.69
CA ALA A 244 -24.28 -1.96 0.67
C ALA A 244 -24.76 -0.55 1.03
N ALA A 245 -24.00 0.49 0.70
CA ALA A 245 -24.34 1.88 1.01
C ALA A 245 -25.65 2.31 0.33
N VAL A 246 -25.84 1.97 -0.94
CA VAL A 246 -27.07 2.32 -1.65
C VAL A 246 -28.28 1.55 -1.13
N THR A 247 -28.12 0.26 -0.84
CA THR A 247 -29.22 -0.56 -0.28
C THR A 247 -29.63 -0.05 1.10
N ASN A 248 -28.66 0.34 1.94
CA ASN A 248 -28.94 0.96 3.24
C ASN A 248 -29.64 2.32 3.09
N ALA A 249 -29.21 3.15 2.13
CA ALA A 249 -29.83 4.45 1.88
C ALA A 249 -31.28 4.30 1.39
N VAL A 250 -31.57 3.30 0.55
CA VAL A 250 -32.93 2.99 0.12
C VAL A 250 -33.77 2.48 1.28
N ASN A 251 -33.25 1.58 2.11
CA ASN A 251 -33.96 1.11 3.30
C ASN A 251 -34.22 2.25 4.31
N ASP A 252 -33.32 3.21 4.45
CA ASP A 252 -33.55 4.41 5.25
C ASP A 252 -34.69 5.27 4.68
N ALA A 253 -34.72 5.47 3.36
CA ALA A 253 -35.80 6.18 2.68
C ALA A 253 -37.16 5.44 2.79
N LEU A 254 -37.15 4.11 2.88
CA LEU A 254 -38.35 3.28 3.00
C LEU A 254 -38.84 3.11 4.44
N LYS A 255 -38.08 3.60 5.43
CA LYS A 255 -38.38 3.41 6.85
C LYS A 255 -39.76 3.91 7.27
N SER A 256 -40.24 5.01 6.70
CA SER A 256 -41.58 5.56 6.97
C SER A 256 -42.73 4.67 6.47
N PHE A 257 -42.45 3.76 5.54
CA PHE A 257 -43.41 2.80 5.01
C PHE A 257 -43.41 1.47 5.78
N GLY A 258 -42.53 1.30 6.77
CA GLY A 258 -42.46 0.08 7.58
C GLY A 258 -41.97 -1.15 6.83
N THR A 259 -41.24 -0.97 5.73
CA THR A 259 -40.73 -2.06 4.88
C THR A 259 -39.20 -2.08 4.85
N ILE A 260 -38.63 -3.24 4.58
CA ILE A 260 -37.18 -3.46 4.46
C ILE A 260 -36.94 -4.39 3.27
N ILE A 261 -36.00 -4.00 2.42
CA ILE A 261 -35.55 -4.76 1.27
C ILE A 261 -34.23 -5.45 1.62
N THR A 262 -34.18 -6.76 1.42
CA THR A 262 -33.01 -7.61 1.71
C THR A 262 -32.40 -8.24 0.45
N GLU A 263 -32.90 -7.88 -0.72
CA GLU A 263 -32.44 -8.39 -2.01
C GLU A 263 -32.02 -7.26 -2.95
N ILE A 264 -31.08 -7.59 -3.83
CA ILE A 264 -30.66 -6.76 -4.96
C ILE A 264 -30.83 -7.59 -6.25
N PRO A 265 -31.03 -6.94 -7.42
CA PRO A 265 -31.08 -5.51 -7.65
C PRO A 265 -32.38 -4.83 -7.19
N LEU A 266 -32.26 -3.54 -6.85
CA LEU A 266 -33.34 -2.64 -6.39
C LEU A 266 -34.26 -2.21 -7.55
N THR A 267 -34.78 -3.20 -8.30
CA THR A 267 -35.64 -2.95 -9.45
C THR A 267 -36.98 -2.33 -9.03
N PRO A 268 -37.67 -1.61 -9.92
CA PRO A 268 -39.00 -1.07 -9.62
C PRO A 268 -39.97 -2.13 -9.11
N GLN A 269 -39.93 -3.35 -9.66
CA GLN A 269 -40.77 -4.46 -9.18
C GLN A 269 -40.50 -4.80 -7.71
N VAL A 270 -39.23 -4.89 -7.30
CA VAL A 270 -38.84 -5.17 -5.90
C VAL A 270 -39.32 -4.05 -4.98
N ILE A 271 -39.10 -2.79 -5.37
CA ILE A 271 -39.54 -1.62 -4.61
C ILE A 271 -41.07 -1.57 -4.47
N LEU A 272 -41.81 -1.71 -5.57
CA LEU A 272 -43.28 -1.57 -5.60
C LEU A 272 -43.97 -2.72 -4.85
N THR A 273 -43.44 -3.94 -4.96
CA THR A 273 -43.92 -5.09 -4.17
C THR A 273 -43.71 -4.84 -2.67
N ALA A 274 -42.53 -4.33 -2.28
CA ALA A 274 -42.23 -4.01 -0.88
C ALA A 274 -43.13 -2.90 -0.31
N LEU A 275 -43.68 -2.03 -1.18
CA LEU A 275 -44.64 -0.98 -0.83
C LEU A 275 -46.11 -1.43 -0.89
N GLY A 276 -46.40 -2.67 -1.32
CA GLY A 276 -47.76 -3.19 -1.48
C GLY A 276 -48.57 -2.49 -2.58
N GLN A 277 -47.88 -1.96 -3.60
CA GLN A 277 -48.52 -1.26 -4.74
C GLN A 277 -48.84 -2.19 -5.92
N ILE A 278 -48.25 -3.39 -5.93
CA ILE A 278 -48.50 -4.48 -6.89
C ILE A 278 -48.55 -5.82 -6.17
#